data_AF-A0A2J8TZ60-F1
#
_entry.id   AF-A0A2J8TZ60-F1
#
_cell.length_a   1.000
_cell.length_b   1.000
_cell.length_c   1.000
_cell.angle_alpha   90.00
_cell.angle_beta   90.00
_cell.angle_gamma   90.00
#
_symmetry.space_group_name_H-M   'P 1'
#
loop_
_entity.id
_entity.type
_entity.pdbx_description
1 polymer ?
#
loop_
_entity_poly.entity_id
_entity_poly.type
_entity_poly.pdbx_seq_one_letter_code
_entity_poly.pdbx_strand_id
1 'polypeptide(L)'
;FLGRELNPRICFFDFKYFCELRPGLIGWVLINMALLMKEAELRGSPSLAMWLVNGFQLLYVGDALWHEEAILTTMDITHDGFGFMLAFGDIAWVPFTYSLQAQFLLHHPQSLGLPMASVICLINAIGYYIFRGANSQKNTFRKNPSDPRVAGLETISTATGRKLLVSGWWGMVRHPNYLGDLIMALAWSLPCDPGAFAAEP
;
A
#
# COMPACT_ATOMS: atom_id res chain seq x y z
N PHE A 1 -21.31 9.76 -11.56
CA PHE A 1 -20.41 9.39 -10.45
C PHE A 1 -19.27 8.54 -10.97
N LEU A 2 -19.57 7.36 -11.53
CA LEU A 2 -18.68 6.59 -12.41
C LEU A 2 -18.61 7.32 -13.76
N GLY A 3 -17.42 7.69 -14.21
CA GLY A 3 -17.25 8.50 -15.44
C GLY A 3 -17.63 7.72 -16.70
N ARG A 4 -17.91 8.42 -17.79
CA ARG A 4 -18.24 7.79 -19.08
C ARG A 4 -17.00 7.28 -19.81
N GLU A 5 -15.90 8.03 -19.74
CA GLU A 5 -14.67 7.74 -20.45
C GLU A 5 -13.76 6.85 -19.61
N LEU A 6 -13.21 5.80 -20.23
CA LEU A 6 -12.37 4.84 -19.51
C LEU A 6 -11.06 5.46 -19.05
N ASN A 7 -10.35 6.12 -19.96
CA ASN A 7 -9.04 6.73 -19.74
C ASN A 7 -8.98 8.08 -20.50
N PRO A 8 -9.49 9.18 -19.92
CA PRO A 8 -9.47 10.47 -20.57
C PRO A 8 -8.03 10.97 -20.72
N ARG A 9 -7.69 11.41 -21.93
CA ARG A 9 -6.33 11.83 -22.29
C ARG A 9 -6.31 13.20 -22.95
N ILE A 10 -5.33 14.00 -22.58
CA ILE A 10 -4.91 15.18 -23.36
C ILE A 10 -3.52 14.88 -23.91
N CYS A 11 -3.43 14.71 -25.23
CA CYS A 11 -2.21 14.30 -25.92
C CYS A 11 -1.63 12.98 -25.35
N PHE A 12 -0.48 13.04 -24.68
CA PHE A 12 0.21 11.91 -24.05
C PHE A 12 -0.10 11.76 -22.55
N PHE A 13 -0.90 12.69 -21.99
CA PHE A 13 -1.21 12.70 -20.57
C PHE A 13 -2.51 11.94 -20.29
N ASP A 14 -2.41 10.88 -19.49
CA ASP A 14 -3.55 10.09 -19.01
C ASP A 14 -3.93 10.53 -17.60
N PHE A 15 -5.10 11.16 -17.46
CA PHE A 15 -5.54 11.74 -16.19
C PHE A 15 -5.74 10.69 -15.11
N LYS A 16 -6.24 9.52 -15.48
CA LYS A 16 -6.59 8.48 -14.54
C LYS A 16 -5.33 7.89 -13.93
N TYR A 17 -4.41 7.46 -14.78
CA TYR A 17 -3.11 6.97 -14.35
C TYR A 17 -2.33 8.02 -13.57
N PHE A 18 -2.39 9.29 -13.99
CA PHE A 18 -1.75 10.38 -13.26
C PHE A 18 -2.33 10.51 -11.84
N CYS A 19 -3.65 10.62 -11.71
CA CYS A 19 -4.33 10.81 -10.43
C CYS A 19 -4.11 9.66 -9.46
N GLU A 20 -4.22 8.42 -9.95
CA GLU A 20 -4.09 7.19 -9.16
C GLU A 20 -2.76 7.13 -8.41
N LEU A 21 -1.66 7.50 -9.06
CA LEU A 21 -0.32 7.31 -8.51
C LEU A 21 0.30 8.57 -7.95
N ARG A 22 0.20 9.71 -8.66
CA ARG A 22 1.08 10.86 -8.40
C ARG A 22 0.53 11.81 -7.34
N PRO A 23 -0.54 12.58 -7.58
CA PRO A 23 -1.02 13.56 -6.61
C PRO A 23 -1.52 12.89 -5.33
N GLY A 24 -2.12 11.69 -5.42
CA GLY A 24 -2.61 10.94 -4.27
C GLY A 24 -1.50 10.41 -3.37
N LEU A 25 -0.69 9.48 -3.87
CA LEU A 25 0.34 8.81 -3.05
C LEU A 25 1.50 9.73 -2.67
N ILE A 26 1.97 10.58 -3.59
CA ILE A 26 3.02 11.56 -3.26
C ILE A 26 2.47 12.60 -2.29
N GLY A 27 1.22 13.05 -2.49
CA GLY A 27 0.54 13.96 -1.57
C GLY A 27 0.41 13.39 -0.17
N TRP A 28 0.09 12.10 -0.04
CA TRP A 28 0.04 11.39 1.23
C TRP A 28 1.39 11.45 1.97
N VAL A 29 2.49 11.13 1.29
CA VAL A 29 3.84 11.20 1.88
C VAL A 29 4.19 12.62 2.31
N LEU A 30 3.86 13.62 1.49
CA LEU A 30 4.13 15.04 1.82
C LEU A 30 3.36 15.48 3.07
N ILE A 31 2.10 15.08 3.22
CA ILE A 31 1.31 15.37 4.41
C ILE A 31 1.95 14.73 5.64
N ASN A 32 2.36 13.47 5.54
CA ASN A 32 3.04 12.77 6.64
C ASN A 32 4.34 13.46 7.05
N MET A 33 5.17 13.84 6.08
CA MET A 33 6.41 14.59 6.35
C MET A 33 6.14 15.93 7.03
N ALA A 34 5.09 16.65 6.60
CA ALA A 34 4.68 17.89 7.26
C ALA A 34 4.26 17.67 8.72
N LEU A 35 3.52 16.58 9.00
CA LEU A 35 3.11 16.20 10.36
C LEU A 35 4.29 15.77 11.22
N LEU A 36 5.24 15.01 10.66
CA LEU A 36 6.50 14.62 11.32
C LEU A 36 7.32 15.85 11.72
N MET A 37 7.48 16.80 10.78
CA MET A 37 8.16 18.07 11.04
C MET A 37 7.42 18.91 12.08
N LYS A 38 6.08 18.92 12.04
CA LYS A 38 5.29 19.65 13.01
C LYS A 38 5.44 19.08 14.42
N GLU A 39 5.50 17.76 14.55
CA GLU A 39 5.80 17.12 15.83
C GLU A 39 7.20 17.50 16.33
N ALA A 40 8.21 17.47 15.45
CA ALA A 40 9.57 17.87 15.78
C ALA A 40 9.65 19.31 16.29
N GLU A 41 8.92 20.24 15.67
CA GLU A 41 8.86 21.64 16.09
C GLU A 41 8.22 21.80 17.47
N LEU A 42 7.12 21.09 17.74
CA LEU A 42 6.38 21.20 19.00
C LEU A 42 7.10 20.53 20.19
N ARG A 43 7.90 19.48 19.93
CA ARG A 43 8.44 18.60 20.97
C ARG A 43 9.97 18.50 20.96
N GLY A 44 10.65 19.22 20.07
CA GLY A 44 12.09 19.18 19.87
C GLY A 44 12.60 17.96 19.10
N SER A 45 11.85 16.85 19.07
CA SER A 45 12.16 15.67 18.25
C SER A 45 10.89 14.85 17.96
N PRO A 46 10.79 14.17 16.80
CA PRO A 46 9.68 13.27 16.53
C PRO A 46 9.69 12.02 17.40
N SER A 47 8.50 11.54 17.75
CA SER A 47 8.34 10.31 18.51
C SER A 47 8.73 9.07 17.69
N LEU A 48 9.11 7.98 18.37
CA LEU A 48 9.42 6.71 17.70
C LEU A 48 8.21 6.20 16.89
N ALA A 49 7.00 6.34 17.42
CA ALA A 49 5.76 5.98 16.73
C ALA A 49 5.60 6.75 15.42
N MET A 50 5.86 8.05 15.43
CA MET A 50 5.76 8.90 14.23
C MET A 50 6.79 8.50 13.17
N TRP A 51 8.03 8.19 13.57
CA TRP A 51 9.05 7.67 12.67
C TRP A 51 8.64 6.34 12.03
N LEU A 52 8.05 5.42 12.80
CA LEU A 52 7.58 4.14 12.27
C LEU A 52 6.46 4.32 11.24
N VAL A 53 5.42 5.09 11.58
CA VAL A 53 4.29 5.33 10.66
C VAL A 53 4.77 5.99 9.37
N ASN A 54 5.57 7.06 9.48
CA ASN A 54 6.12 7.75 8.31
C ASN A 54 7.01 6.82 7.48
N GLY A 55 7.88 6.04 8.14
CA GLY A 55 8.80 5.12 7.47
C GLY A 55 8.06 4.01 6.73
N PHE A 56 7.07 3.37 7.35
CA PHE A 56 6.31 2.29 6.71
C PHE A 56 5.48 2.79 5.53
N GLN A 57 4.80 3.93 5.69
CA GLN A 57 3.98 4.51 4.62
C GLN A 57 4.85 5.03 3.48
N LEU A 58 6.03 5.59 3.78
CA LEU A 58 7.02 5.98 2.76
C LEU A 58 7.54 4.77 1.98
N LEU A 59 7.85 3.66 2.67
CA LEU A 59 8.27 2.42 2.02
C LEU A 59 7.18 1.87 1.10
N TYR A 60 5.92 1.88 1.55
CA TYR A 60 4.78 1.44 0.75
C TYR A 60 4.60 2.28 -0.52
N VAL A 61 4.61 3.61 -0.40
CA VAL A 61 4.49 4.50 -1.56
C VAL A 61 5.71 4.38 -2.48
N GLY A 62 6.91 4.28 -1.93
CA GLY A 62 8.13 4.09 -2.72
C GLY A 62 8.10 2.78 -3.50
N ASP A 63 7.61 1.70 -2.89
CA ASP A 63 7.46 0.39 -3.53
C ASP A 63 6.36 0.40 -4.63
N ALA A 64 5.28 1.16 -4.43
CA ALA A 64 4.26 1.39 -5.46
C ALA A 64 4.81 2.16 -6.67
N LEU A 65 5.59 3.23 -6.43
CA LEU A 65 6.26 4.01 -7.48
C LEU A 65 7.32 3.18 -8.22
N TRP A 66 8.08 2.33 -7.51
CA TRP A 66 9.06 1.45 -8.14
C TRP A 66 8.42 0.40 -9.06
N HIS A 67 7.23 -0.06 -8.70
CA HIS A 67 6.48 -1.07 -9.44
C HIS A 67 5.28 -0.48 -10.19
N GLU A 68 5.43 0.74 -10.69
CA GLU A 68 4.40 1.50 -11.41
C GLU A 68 3.79 0.72 -12.59
N GLU A 69 4.57 -0.12 -13.28
CA GLU A 69 4.07 -1.01 -14.35
C GLU A 69 2.92 -1.92 -13.89
N ALA A 70 2.91 -2.35 -12.62
CA ALA A 70 1.89 -3.25 -12.09
C ALA A 70 0.52 -2.57 -11.98
N ILE A 71 0.50 -1.25 -11.75
CA ILE A 71 -0.72 -0.46 -11.61
C ILE A 71 -1.50 -0.40 -12.93
N LEU A 72 -0.81 -0.44 -14.07
CA LEU A 72 -1.46 -0.48 -15.39
C LEU A 72 -2.35 -1.71 -15.59
N THR A 73 -2.25 -2.71 -14.72
CA THR A 73 -3.05 -3.94 -14.76
C THR A 73 -4.14 -4.02 -13.69
N THR A 74 -4.35 -2.94 -12.92
CA THR A 74 -5.40 -2.87 -11.90
C THR A 74 -6.77 -2.70 -12.54
N MET A 75 -7.81 -3.12 -11.81
CA MET A 75 -9.19 -3.01 -12.28
C MET A 75 -9.58 -1.55 -12.51
N ASP A 76 -9.11 -0.65 -11.64
CA ASP A 76 -9.36 0.78 -11.76
C ASP A 76 -8.93 1.24 -13.15
N ILE A 77 -7.68 0.99 -13.56
CA ILE A 77 -7.15 1.38 -14.88
C ILE A 77 -7.85 0.66 -16.04
N THR A 78 -8.04 -0.66 -15.97
CA THR A 78 -8.46 -1.44 -17.15
C THR A 78 -9.96 -1.51 -17.38
N HIS A 79 -10.78 -1.32 -16.34
CA HIS A 79 -12.22 -1.58 -16.39
C HIS A 79 -13.09 -0.38 -16.00
N ASP A 80 -12.66 0.44 -15.04
CA ASP A 80 -13.55 1.46 -14.47
C ASP A 80 -13.45 2.82 -15.18
N GLY A 81 -14.56 3.52 -15.36
CA GLY A 81 -14.57 4.85 -15.99
C GLY A 81 -14.03 5.95 -15.08
N PHE A 82 -13.16 6.83 -15.58
CA PHE A 82 -12.64 7.95 -14.81
C PHE A 82 -13.71 9.03 -14.58
N GLY A 83 -14.19 9.12 -13.34
CA GLY A 83 -15.17 10.10 -12.91
C GLY A 83 -14.90 10.59 -11.49
N PHE A 84 -15.89 11.24 -10.90
CA PHE A 84 -15.76 11.83 -9.57
C PHE A 84 -15.33 10.82 -8.49
N MET A 85 -15.81 9.57 -8.54
CA MET A 85 -15.44 8.54 -7.57
C MET A 85 -13.93 8.30 -7.52
N LEU A 86 -13.30 8.03 -8.66
CA LEU A 86 -11.85 7.79 -8.75
C LEU A 86 -11.08 9.07 -8.44
N ALA A 87 -11.43 10.19 -9.09
CA ALA A 87 -10.73 11.45 -8.86
C ALA A 87 -10.75 11.92 -7.39
N PHE A 88 -11.89 11.79 -6.71
CA PHE A 88 -12.01 12.10 -5.28
C PHE A 88 -11.27 11.07 -4.41
N GLY A 89 -11.39 9.78 -4.75
CA GLY A 89 -10.67 8.69 -4.10
C GLY A 89 -9.17 8.95 -4.06
N ASP A 90 -8.60 9.23 -5.23
CA ASP A 90 -7.16 9.39 -5.39
C ASP A 90 -6.63 10.67 -4.75
N ILE A 91 -7.29 11.80 -5.02
CA ILE A 91 -6.75 13.14 -4.69
C ILE A 91 -7.12 13.58 -3.27
N ALA A 92 -8.27 13.14 -2.75
CA ALA A 92 -8.73 13.57 -1.44
C ALA A 92 -8.74 12.41 -0.45
N TRP A 93 -9.43 11.32 -0.76
CA TRP A 93 -9.61 10.25 0.22
C TRP A 93 -8.28 9.63 0.65
N VAL A 94 -7.45 9.17 -0.28
CA VAL A 94 -6.15 8.53 0.03
C VAL A 94 -5.25 9.44 0.90
N PRO A 95 -4.85 10.64 0.47
CA PRO A 95 -3.89 11.44 1.23
C PRO A 95 -4.40 11.90 2.60
N PHE A 96 -5.69 12.25 2.72
CA PHE A 96 -6.24 12.78 3.98
C PHE A 96 -6.66 11.68 4.96
N THR A 97 -7.10 10.51 4.48
CA THR A 97 -7.48 9.40 5.37
C THR A 97 -6.28 8.53 5.75
N TYR A 98 -5.31 8.32 4.85
CA TYR A 98 -4.18 7.43 5.14
C TYR A 98 -3.10 8.14 5.97
N SER A 99 -3.19 9.46 6.14
CA SER A 99 -2.36 10.23 7.07
C SER A 99 -2.96 10.33 8.48
N LEU A 100 -4.13 9.71 8.74
CA LEU A 100 -4.80 9.80 10.04
C LEU A 100 -3.95 9.30 11.21
N GLN A 101 -3.12 8.28 11.00
CA GLN A 101 -2.22 7.76 12.04
C GLN A 101 -1.19 8.83 12.45
N ALA A 102 -0.57 9.50 11.49
CA ALA A 102 0.35 10.61 11.75
C ALA A 102 -0.38 11.81 12.39
N GLN A 103 -1.59 12.14 11.92
CA GLN A 103 -2.39 13.21 12.53
C GLN A 103 -2.77 12.88 13.99
N PHE A 104 -3.16 11.64 14.25
CA PHE A 104 -3.50 11.17 15.58
C PHE A 104 -2.29 11.26 16.53
N LEU A 105 -1.12 10.76 16.11
CA LEU A 105 0.11 10.83 16.91
C LEU A 105 0.55 12.27 17.20
N LEU A 106 0.30 13.20 16.28
CA LEU A 106 0.59 14.61 16.50
C LEU A 106 -0.20 15.16 17.69
N HIS A 107 -1.47 14.78 17.85
CA HIS A 107 -2.33 15.26 18.95
C HIS A 107 -2.28 14.37 20.20
N HIS A 108 -1.96 13.10 20.05
CA HIS A 108 -1.92 12.08 21.10
C HIS A 108 -0.53 11.43 21.15
N PRO A 109 0.48 12.12 21.70
CA PRO A 109 1.84 11.58 21.74
C PRO A 109 1.87 10.29 22.55
N GLN A 110 2.26 9.19 21.90
CA GLN A 110 2.42 7.88 22.52
C GLN A 110 3.90 7.58 22.75
N SER A 111 4.23 7.12 23.95
CA SER A 111 5.57 6.61 24.27
C SER A 111 5.66 5.15 23.85
N LEU A 112 6.28 4.87 22.71
CA LEU A 112 6.47 3.52 22.22
C LEU A 112 7.80 2.95 22.73
N GLY A 113 7.75 1.85 23.48
CA GLY A 113 8.95 1.12 23.89
C GLY A 113 9.63 0.42 22.72
N LEU A 114 10.97 0.29 22.78
CA LEU A 114 11.75 -0.42 21.75
C LEU A 114 11.30 -1.87 21.48
N PRO A 115 10.90 -2.68 22.49
CA PRO A 115 10.39 -4.02 22.24
C PRO A 115 9.13 -4.01 21.39
N MET A 116 8.22 -3.07 21.68
CA MET A 116 6.97 -2.90 20.94
C MET A 116 7.22 -2.49 19.50
N ALA A 117 8.07 -1.48 19.31
CA ALA A 117 8.50 -1.03 17.99
C ALA A 117 9.07 -2.19 17.16
N SER A 118 9.84 -3.08 17.79
CA SER A 118 10.45 -4.24 17.12
C SER A 118 9.39 -5.24 16.66
N VAL A 119 8.37 -5.51 17.48
CA VAL A 119 7.23 -6.37 17.11
C VAL A 119 6.44 -5.76 15.95
N ILE A 120 6.14 -4.46 16.01
CA ILE A 120 5.41 -3.76 14.94
C ILE A 120 6.21 -3.80 13.62
N CYS A 121 7.52 -3.55 13.67
CA CYS A 121 8.41 -3.69 12.52
C CYS A 121 8.38 -5.11 11.93
N LEU A 122 8.38 -6.15 12.79
CA LEU A 122 8.30 -7.54 12.35
C LEU A 122 6.96 -7.84 11.66
N ILE A 123 5.85 -7.37 12.22
CA ILE A 123 4.51 -7.52 11.61
C ILE A 123 4.49 -6.84 10.23
N ASN A 124 4.98 -5.59 10.14
CA ASN A 124 5.06 -4.88 8.87
C ASN A 124 5.95 -5.61 7.85
N ALA A 125 7.11 -6.14 8.28
CA ALA A 125 8.02 -6.88 7.41
C ALA A 125 7.40 -8.19 6.89
N ILE A 126 6.66 -8.91 7.73
CA ILE A 126 5.92 -10.12 7.33
C ILE A 126 4.84 -9.74 6.29
N GLY A 127 4.05 -8.70 6.57
CA GLY A 127 3.03 -8.21 5.65
C GLY A 127 3.62 -7.82 4.29
N TYR A 128 4.72 -7.07 4.31
CA TYR A 128 5.44 -6.66 3.11
C TYR A 128 6.00 -7.85 2.32
N TYR A 129 6.60 -8.83 3.01
CA TYR A 129 7.13 -10.04 2.37
C TYR A 129 6.03 -10.83 1.64
N ILE A 130 4.87 -11.01 2.26
CA ILE A 130 3.72 -11.68 1.66
C ILE A 130 3.19 -10.86 0.47
N PHE A 131 2.97 -9.56 0.67
CA PHE A 131 2.45 -8.65 -0.35
C PHE A 131 3.33 -8.62 -1.60
N ARG A 132 4.63 -8.35 -1.41
CA ARG A 132 5.60 -8.22 -2.49
C ARG A 132 5.90 -9.58 -3.12
N GLY A 133 6.01 -10.64 -2.33
CA GLY A 133 6.22 -12.01 -2.83
C GLY A 133 5.08 -12.46 -3.75
N ALA A 134 3.84 -12.28 -3.32
CA ALA A 134 2.66 -12.62 -4.10
C ALA A 134 2.54 -11.79 -5.39
N ASN A 135 2.74 -10.47 -5.31
CA ASN A 135 2.67 -9.57 -6.46
C ASN A 135 3.79 -9.85 -7.46
N SER A 136 5.03 -10.03 -7.01
CA SER A 136 6.16 -10.37 -7.89
C SER A 136 5.95 -11.71 -8.59
N GLN A 137 5.39 -12.72 -7.91
CA GLN A 137 5.04 -14.00 -8.53
C GLN A 137 3.99 -13.83 -9.63
N LYS A 138 2.91 -13.08 -9.34
CA LYS A 138 1.85 -12.77 -10.32
C LYS A 138 2.38 -11.99 -11.52
N ASN A 139 3.18 -10.95 -11.27
CA ASN A 139 3.70 -10.07 -12.31
C ASN A 139 4.69 -10.79 -13.21
N THR A 140 5.61 -11.58 -12.63
CA THR A 140 6.56 -12.40 -13.39
C THR A 140 5.83 -13.41 -14.25
N PHE A 141 4.83 -14.10 -13.70
CA PHE A 141 4.02 -15.07 -14.43
C PHE A 141 3.25 -14.44 -15.60
N ARG A 142 2.66 -13.25 -15.41
CA ARG A 142 1.94 -12.54 -16.47
C ARG A 142 2.86 -12.02 -17.57
N LYS A 143 4.09 -11.60 -17.22
CA LYS A 143 5.08 -11.04 -18.17
C LYS A 143 5.81 -12.13 -18.94
N ASN A 144 6.23 -13.19 -18.26
CA ASN A 144 6.93 -14.32 -18.85
C ASN A 144 6.58 -15.63 -18.10
N PRO A 145 5.58 -16.39 -18.57
CA PRO A 145 5.20 -17.68 -17.97
C PRO A 145 6.31 -18.75 -18.01
N SER A 146 7.33 -18.57 -18.87
CA SER A 146 8.47 -19.49 -19.02
C SER A 146 9.67 -19.10 -18.14
N ASP A 147 9.57 -18.03 -17.34
CA ASP A 147 10.64 -17.65 -16.41
C ASP A 147 10.87 -18.78 -15.38
N PRO A 148 12.12 -19.22 -15.15
CA PRO A 148 12.42 -20.34 -14.23
C PRO A 148 11.83 -20.17 -12.83
N ARG A 149 11.63 -18.92 -12.36
CA ARG A 149 11.06 -18.62 -11.04
C ARG A 149 9.58 -18.97 -10.91
N VAL A 150 8.87 -19.08 -12.03
CA VAL A 150 7.42 -19.35 -12.08
C VAL A 150 7.06 -20.55 -12.96
N ALA A 151 7.98 -21.04 -13.78
CA ALA A 151 7.76 -22.14 -14.71
C ALA A 151 7.39 -23.46 -14.02
N GLY A 152 7.87 -23.67 -12.78
CA GLY A 152 7.52 -24.84 -11.97
C GLY A 152 6.19 -24.71 -11.21
N LEU A 153 5.47 -23.60 -11.34
CA LEU A 153 4.19 -23.39 -10.67
C LEU A 153 3.06 -24.09 -11.42
N GLU A 154 2.21 -24.80 -10.68
CA GLU A 154 0.97 -25.37 -11.20
C GLU A 154 0.00 -24.27 -11.64
N THR A 155 -0.64 -24.50 -12.79
CA THR A 155 -1.60 -23.59 -13.39
C THR A 155 -2.83 -24.31 -13.90
N ILE A 156 -3.99 -23.65 -13.82
CA ILE A 156 -5.23 -24.09 -14.46
C ILE A 156 -5.47 -23.24 -15.70
N SER A 157 -5.73 -23.88 -16.84
CA SER A 157 -6.13 -23.19 -18.06
C SER A 157 -7.63 -22.88 -18.02
N THR A 158 -8.00 -21.64 -18.28
CA THR A 158 -9.40 -21.19 -18.34
C THR A 158 -9.95 -21.36 -19.75
N ALA A 159 -11.29 -21.43 -19.87
CA ALA A 159 -11.97 -21.46 -21.17
C ALA A 159 -11.67 -20.23 -22.07
N THR A 160 -11.20 -19.13 -21.46
CA THR A 160 -10.77 -17.90 -22.15
C THR A 160 -9.31 -17.92 -22.60
N GLY A 161 -8.59 -19.05 -22.44
CA GLY A 161 -7.20 -19.20 -22.84
C GLY A 161 -6.18 -18.57 -21.87
N ARG A 162 -6.63 -18.03 -20.74
CA ARG A 162 -5.74 -17.51 -19.69
C ARG A 162 -5.32 -18.64 -18.75
N LYS A 163 -4.15 -18.52 -18.13
CA LYS A 163 -3.69 -19.45 -17.10
C LYS A 163 -3.81 -18.80 -15.73
N LEU A 164 -4.31 -19.55 -14.76
CA LEU A 164 -4.42 -19.14 -13.36
C LEU A 164 -3.39 -19.89 -12.54
N LEU A 165 -2.62 -19.17 -11.72
CA LEU A 165 -1.72 -19.78 -10.75
C LEU A 165 -2.53 -20.44 -9.63
N VAL A 166 -2.21 -21.70 -9.32
CA VAL A 166 -2.85 -22.46 -8.22
C VAL A 166 -1.83 -23.05 -7.24
N SER A 167 -0.57 -22.62 -7.33
CA SER A 167 0.52 -23.01 -6.42
C SER A 167 1.33 -21.78 -6.00
N GLY A 168 2.30 -21.98 -5.10
CA GLY A 168 3.02 -20.87 -4.47
C GLY A 168 2.10 -20.06 -3.55
N TRP A 169 2.22 -18.73 -3.55
CA TRP A 169 1.36 -17.86 -2.75
C TRP A 169 -0.12 -17.99 -3.11
N TRP A 170 -0.41 -18.17 -4.41
CA TRP A 170 -1.76 -18.24 -4.97
C TRP A 170 -2.42 -19.61 -4.77
N GLY A 171 -1.66 -20.63 -4.35
CA GLY A 171 -2.19 -21.93 -3.94
C GLY A 171 -2.62 -21.98 -2.48
N MET A 172 -2.01 -21.16 -1.61
CA MET A 172 -2.37 -21.11 -0.19
C MET A 172 -3.72 -20.42 0.04
N VAL A 173 -3.91 -19.27 -0.60
CA VAL A 173 -5.14 -18.47 -0.54
C VAL A 173 -5.37 -17.78 -1.87
N ARG A 174 -6.62 -17.36 -2.14
CA ARG A 174 -6.99 -16.73 -3.42
C ARG A 174 -6.43 -15.31 -3.60
N HIS A 175 -6.21 -14.59 -2.49
CA HIS A 175 -5.72 -13.21 -2.48
C HIS A 175 -4.61 -13.01 -1.43
N PRO A 176 -3.44 -13.63 -1.61
CA PRO A 176 -2.33 -13.55 -0.65
C PRO A 176 -1.79 -12.13 -0.53
N ASN A 177 -1.80 -11.36 -1.62
CA ASN A 177 -1.41 -9.96 -1.62
C ASN A 177 -2.33 -9.11 -0.73
N TYR A 178 -3.64 -9.35 -0.72
CA TYR A 178 -4.57 -8.60 0.14
C TYR A 178 -4.35 -8.91 1.62
N LEU A 179 -3.97 -10.16 1.94
CA LEU A 179 -3.56 -10.51 3.30
C LEU A 179 -2.31 -9.73 3.72
N GLY A 180 -1.31 -9.63 2.83
CA GLY A 180 -0.11 -8.82 3.07
C GLY A 180 -0.43 -7.34 3.30
N ASP A 181 -1.29 -6.75 2.46
CA ASP A 181 -1.77 -5.37 2.63
C ASP A 181 -2.47 -5.16 3.98
N LEU A 182 -3.35 -6.09 4.38
CA LEU A 182 -4.07 -5.98 5.64
C LEU A 182 -3.12 -6.04 6.85
N ILE A 183 -2.10 -6.90 6.80
CA ILE A 183 -1.09 -7.00 7.86
C ILE A 183 -0.28 -5.71 7.95
N MET A 184 0.10 -5.10 6.81
CA MET A 184 0.77 -3.80 6.80
C MET A 184 -0.14 -2.70 7.36
N ALA A 185 -1.40 -2.63 6.93
CA ALA A 185 -2.36 -1.64 7.42
C ALA A 185 -2.57 -1.74 8.95
N LEU A 186 -2.61 -2.97 9.48
CA LEU A 186 -2.62 -3.21 10.93
C LEU A 186 -1.35 -2.67 11.58
N ALA A 187 -0.18 -2.99 11.04
CA ALA A 187 1.10 -2.52 11.57
C ALA A 187 1.23 -0.99 11.58
N TRP A 188 0.63 -0.28 10.63
CA TRP A 188 0.63 1.19 10.60
C TRP A 188 -0.28 1.79 11.68
N SER A 189 -1.28 1.04 12.12
CA SER A 189 -2.27 1.49 13.11
C SER A 189 -1.83 1.19 14.55
N LEU A 190 -1.07 0.12 14.78
CA LEU A 190 -0.57 -0.28 16.11
C LEU A 190 0.23 0.79 16.87
N PRO A 191 1.06 1.64 16.23
CA PRO A 191 1.73 2.75 16.91
C PRO A 191 0.79 3.76 17.58
N CYS A 192 -0.49 3.79 17.17
CA CYS A 192 -1.50 4.70 17.70
C CYS A 192 -2.23 4.17 18.93
N ASP A 193 -2.05 2.89 19.31
CA ASP A 193 -2.77 2.28 20.44
C ASP A 193 -1.95 2.39 21.74
N PRO A 194 -2.45 3.10 22.78
CA PRO A 194 -1.80 3.16 24.10
C PRO A 194 -1.78 1.81 24.83
N GLY A 195 -2.62 0.85 24.45
CA GLY A 195 -2.92 -0.37 25.21
C GLY A 195 -2.61 -1.69 24.52
N ALA A 196 -2.16 -1.70 23.25
CA ALA A 196 -2.12 -2.92 22.42
C ALA A 196 -1.41 -4.12 23.06
N PHE A 197 -0.40 -3.89 23.91
CA PHE A 197 0.21 -4.96 24.74
C PHE A 197 0.74 -4.44 26.08
N ALA A 198 0.03 -3.50 26.71
CA ALA A 198 0.23 -3.28 28.13
C ALA A 198 -0.23 -4.56 28.84
N ALA A 199 0.69 -5.50 29.08
CA ALA A 199 0.52 -6.51 30.11
C ALA A 199 0.28 -5.72 31.41
N GLU A 200 -0.96 -5.68 31.86
CA GLU A 200 -1.26 -5.20 33.20
C GLU A 200 -0.42 -6.03 34.19
N PRO A 201 0.35 -5.39 35.09
CA PRO A 201 1.01 -6.09 36.19
C PRO A 201 0.01 -6.62 37.23
#